data_AF-A0A1H3R4R8-F1
#
_entry.id   AF-A0A1H3R4R8-F1
#
_cell.length_a   1.000
_cell.length_b   1.000
_cell.length_c   1.000
_cell.angle_alpha   90.00
_cell.angle_beta   90.00
_cell.angle_gamma   90.00
#
_symmetry.space_group_name_H-M   'P 1'
#
loop_
_entity.id
_entity.type
_entity.pdbx_description
1 polymer ?
#
loop_
_entity_poly.entity_id
_entity_poly.type
_entity_poly.pdbx_seq_one_letter_code
_entity_poly.pdbx_strand_id
1 'polypeptide(L)'
;MVPLVTIVTDNGGPFRSCRFEAFIATHPELRHVRTRVKTPGQNGSRERGFGSLKYEKLFLEEIADALDLVAHAEDYRVEYNTVRPHEALA
;
A
#
# COMPACT_ATOMS: atom_id res chain seq x y z
N MET A 1 -9.62 13.09 21.61
CA MET A 1 -9.21 13.49 20.25
C MET A 1 -9.81 12.48 19.28
N VAL A 2 -10.35 12.92 18.14
CA VAL A 2 -10.87 12.01 17.09
C VAL A 2 -9.69 11.65 16.17
N PRO A 3 -9.44 10.37 15.84
CA PRO A 3 -8.35 10.02 14.94
C PRO A 3 -8.60 10.63 13.55
N LEU A 4 -7.57 11.26 12.97
CA LEU A 4 -7.64 11.85 11.63
C LEU A 4 -7.53 10.78 10.54
N VAL A 5 -6.74 9.72 10.78
CA VAL A 5 -6.45 8.70 9.78
C VAL A 5 -6.61 7.31 10.39
N THR A 6 -7.33 6.44 9.70
CA THR A 6 -7.36 5.00 10.03
C THR A 6 -6.41 4.25 9.10
N ILE A 7 -5.42 3.60 9.70
CA ILE A 7 -4.48 2.71 9.01
C ILE A 7 -5.02 1.29 9.11
N VAL A 8 -5.34 0.69 7.96
CA VAL A 8 -5.80 -0.71 7.89
C VAL A 8 -4.65 -1.60 7.41
N THR A 9 -4.33 -2.65 8.17
CA THR A 9 -3.26 -3.60 7.80
C THR A 9 -3.73 -5.05 7.92
N ASP A 10 -2.97 -5.98 7.35
CA ASP A 10 -3.14 -7.40 7.65
C ASP A 10 -2.63 -7.79 9.05
N ASN A 11 -2.70 -9.08 9.36
CA ASN A 11 -2.27 -9.65 10.64
C ASN A 11 -0.80 -10.15 10.60
N GLY A 12 0.02 -9.66 9.67
CA GLY A 12 1.44 -9.99 9.60
C GLY A 12 2.19 -9.64 10.88
N GLY A 13 3.26 -10.40 11.17
CA GLY A 13 4.08 -10.22 12.37
C GLY A 13 4.52 -8.77 12.66
N PRO A 14 4.98 -7.99 11.66
CA PRO A 14 5.35 -6.59 11.88
C PRO A 14 4.23 -5.72 12.46
N PHE A 15 3.00 -5.86 11.95
CA PHE A 15 1.83 -5.10 12.40
C PHE A 15 1.19 -5.63 13.69
N ARG A 16 1.70 -6.75 14.21
CA ARG A 16 1.34 -7.31 15.53
C ARG A 16 2.42 -7.07 16.58
N SER A 17 3.54 -6.47 16.22
CA SER A 17 4.67 -6.29 17.12
C SER A 17 4.40 -5.20 18.15
N CYS A 18 4.94 -5.37 19.36
CA CYS A 18 4.87 -4.34 20.42
C CYS A 18 5.50 -3.01 19.96
N ARG A 19 6.49 -3.06 19.07
CA ARG A 19 7.13 -1.86 18.52
C ARG A 19 6.17 -1.03 17.67
N PHE A 20 5.37 -1.69 16.83
CA PHE A 20 4.36 -1.02 16.02
C PHE A 20 3.21 -0.49 16.89
N GLU A 21 2.79 -1.25 17.90
CA GLU A 21 1.78 -0.81 18.87
C GLU A 21 2.22 0.44 19.63
N ALA A 22 3.46 0.46 20.14
CA ALA A 22 4.03 1.63 20.82
C ALA A 22 4.11 2.85 19.90
N PHE A 23 4.44 2.65 18.62
CA PHE A 23 4.38 3.71 17.62
C PHE A 23 2.97 4.27 17.50
N ILE A 24 1.94 3.44 17.30
CA ILE A 24 0.55 3.92 17.22
C ILE A 24 0.10 4.64 18.50
N ALA A 25 0.48 4.13 19.68
CA ALA A 25 0.11 4.73 20.96
C ALA A 25 0.67 6.15 21.17
N THR A 26 1.79 6.47 20.53
CA THR A 26 2.42 7.81 20.58
C THR A 26 1.88 8.78 19.53
N HIS A 27 1.00 8.31 18.63
CA HIS A 27 0.43 9.08 17.52
C HIS A 27 -1.10 9.08 17.61
N PRO A 28 -1.71 9.91 18.48
CA PRO A 28 -3.16 9.87 18.74
C PRO A 28 -4.02 10.25 17.52
N GLU A 29 -3.43 10.84 16.49
CA GLU A 29 -4.06 11.09 15.19
C GLU A 29 -4.27 9.82 14.34
N LEU A 30 -3.58 8.73 14.68
CA LEU A 30 -3.64 7.45 13.98
C LEU A 30 -4.52 6.46 14.73
N ARG A 31 -5.40 5.79 13.98
CA ARG A 31 -6.11 4.59 14.44
C ARG A 31 -5.64 3.39 13.65
N HIS A 32 -5.09 2.39 14.32
CA HIS A 32 -4.74 1.13 13.67
C HIS A 32 -5.88 0.12 13.73
N VAL A 33 -6.24 -0.44 12.58
CA VAL A 33 -7.22 -1.54 12.46
C VAL A 33 -6.56 -2.67 11.69
N ARG A 34 -6.64 -3.89 12.20
CA ARG A 34 -6.22 -5.08 11.47
C ARG A 34 -7.41 -5.71 10.75
N THR A 35 -7.20 -6.21 9.54
CA THR A 35 -8.24 -6.94 8.79
C THR A 35 -8.69 -8.18 9.54
N ARG A 36 -9.93 -8.60 9.30
CA ARG A 36 -10.43 -9.85 9.89
C ARG A 36 -9.61 -11.04 9.38
N VAL A 37 -9.29 -11.96 10.29
CA VAL A 37 -8.57 -13.19 9.98
C VAL A 37 -9.34 -14.00 8.93
N LYS A 38 -8.62 -14.52 7.91
CA LYS A 38 -9.17 -15.31 6.80
C LYS A 38 -10.19 -14.58 5.93
N THR A 39 -10.10 -13.25 5.81
CA THR A 39 -10.93 -12.48 4.85
C THR A 39 -10.05 -11.77 3.82
N PRO A 40 -9.57 -12.51 2.78
CA PRO A 40 -8.57 -12.00 1.83
C PRO A 40 -9.03 -10.78 1.04
N GLY A 41 -10.33 -10.56 0.86
CA GLY A 41 -10.86 -9.39 0.15
C GLY A 41 -10.86 -8.06 0.94
N GLN A 42 -10.52 -8.07 2.23
CA GLN A 42 -10.63 -6.88 3.10
C GLN A 42 -9.47 -5.89 2.95
N ASN A 43 -8.40 -6.27 2.25
CA ASN A 43 -7.30 -5.37 1.95
C ASN A 43 -7.24 -5.01 0.45
N GLY A 44 -8.34 -5.25 -0.27
CA GLY A 44 -8.39 -5.30 -1.73
C GLY A 44 -7.91 -4.03 -2.44
N SER A 45 -7.91 -2.87 -1.78
CA SER A 45 -7.31 -1.65 -2.31
C SER A 45 -5.79 -1.79 -2.48
N ARG A 46 -5.10 -2.36 -1.48
CA ARG A 46 -3.66 -2.63 -1.53
C ARG A 46 -3.36 -3.69 -2.57
N GLU A 47 -4.10 -4.80 -2.57
CA GLU A 47 -3.87 -5.86 -3.58
C GLU A 47 -4.12 -5.35 -5.01
N ARG A 48 -5.17 -4.54 -5.21
CA ARG A 48 -5.43 -3.91 -6.51
C ARG A 48 -4.28 -2.99 -6.92
N GLY A 49 -3.83 -2.10 -6.04
CA GLY A 49 -2.73 -1.17 -6.35
C GLY A 49 -1.45 -1.89 -6.75
N PHE A 50 -1.08 -2.96 -6.04
CA PHE A 50 0.05 -3.80 -6.44
C PHE A 50 -0.18 -4.57 -7.74
N GLY A 51 -1.42 -4.97 -8.01
CA GLY A 51 -1.80 -5.59 -9.29
C GLY A 51 -1.54 -4.63 -10.45
N SER A 52 -2.10 -3.42 -10.37
CA SER A 52 -1.91 -2.39 -11.41
C SER A 52 -0.44 -2.06 -11.64
N LEU A 53 0.35 -1.78 -10.58
CA LEU A 53 1.80 -1.55 -10.71
C LEU A 53 2.51 -2.67 -11.48
N LYS A 54 2.20 -3.93 -11.15
CA LYS A 54 2.86 -5.07 -11.79
C LYS A 54 2.50 -5.19 -13.26
N TYR A 55 1.21 -5.19 -13.60
CA TYR A 55 0.75 -5.44 -14.96
C TYR A 55 0.96 -4.25 -15.89
N GLU A 56 0.83 -3.04 -15.38
CA GLU A 56 0.90 -1.81 -16.18
C GLU A 56 2.34 -1.29 -16.35
N LYS A 57 3.26 -1.69 -15.47
CA LYS A 57 4.67 -1.26 -15.55
C LYS A 57 5.67 -2.40 -15.41
N LEU A 58 5.73 -3.05 -14.26
CA LEU A 58 6.88 -3.91 -13.93
C LEU A 58 7.01 -5.16 -14.81
N PHE A 59 5.93 -5.69 -15.35
CA PHE A 59 5.96 -6.86 -16.24
C PHE A 59 6.23 -6.51 -17.71
N LEU A 60 6.23 -5.22 -18.06
CA LEU A 60 6.44 -4.75 -19.43
C LEU A 60 7.91 -4.37 -19.70
N GLU A 61 8.70 -4.19 -18.65
CA GLU A 61 10.05 -3.65 -18.69
C GLU A 61 11.08 -4.74 -18.33
N GLU A 62 12.29 -4.66 -18.89
CA GLU A 62 13.43 -5.44 -18.41
C GLU A 62 13.99 -4.76 -17.16
N ILE A 63 14.02 -5.48 -16.03
CA ILE A 63 14.49 -4.96 -14.75
C ILE A 63 15.74 -5.74 -14.34
N ALA A 64 16.90 -5.10 -14.46
CA ALA A 64 18.19 -5.78 -14.28
C ALA A 64 18.53 -6.03 -12.80
N ASP A 65 18.15 -5.11 -11.91
CA ASP A 65 18.45 -5.17 -10.49
C ASP A 65 17.42 -4.45 -9.61
N ALA A 66 17.70 -4.41 -8.30
CA ALA A 66 16.80 -3.82 -7.33
C ALA A 66 16.75 -2.28 -7.38
N LEU A 67 17.81 -1.60 -7.82
CA LEU A 67 17.80 -0.14 -7.99
C LEU A 67 16.92 0.24 -9.18
N ASP A 68 17.02 -0.54 -10.25
CA ASP A 68 16.18 -0.42 -11.44
C ASP A 68 14.70 -0.64 -11.09
N LEU A 69 14.40 -1.70 -10.31
CA LEU A 69 13.05 -1.94 -9.79
C LEU A 69 12.49 -0.75 -9.01
N VAL A 70 13.29 -0.12 -8.16
CA VAL A 70 12.88 1.04 -7.37
C VAL A 70 12.57 2.23 -8.29
N ALA A 71 13.41 2.50 -9.29
CA ALA A 71 13.17 3.57 -10.25
C ALA A 71 11.85 3.36 -11.00
N HIS A 72 11.63 2.17 -11.57
CA HIS A 72 10.38 1.85 -12.27
C HIS A 72 9.13 1.97 -11.36
N ALA A 73 9.23 1.52 -10.10
CA ALA A 73 8.12 1.61 -9.17
C ALA A 73 7.80 3.07 -8.75
N GLU A 74 8.82 3.90 -8.55
CA GLU A 74 8.65 5.31 -8.22
C GLU A 74 8.06 6.11 -9.38
N ASP A 75 8.53 5.88 -10.61
CA ASP A 75 7.99 6.53 -11.81
C ASP A 75 6.50 6.20 -11.96
N TYR A 76 6.13 4.92 -11.83
CA TYR A 76 4.72 4.51 -11.86
C TYR A 76 3.91 5.13 -10.73
N ARG A 77 4.45 5.19 -9.50
CA ARG A 77 3.77 5.82 -8.36
C ARG A 77 3.46 7.29 -8.64
N VAL A 78 4.39 8.03 -9.27
CA VAL A 78 4.16 9.42 -9.65
C VAL A 78 3.05 9.48 -10.69
N GLU A 79 3.19 8.76 -11.81
CA GLU A 79 2.21 8.75 -12.91
C GLU A 79 0.81 8.37 -12.45
N TYR A 80 0.67 7.27 -11.70
CA TYR A 80 -0.61 6.77 -11.20
C TYR A 80 -1.34 7.82 -10.34
N ASN A 81 -0.60 8.56 -9.51
CA ASN A 81 -1.19 9.54 -8.60
C ASN A 81 -1.45 10.91 -9.23
N THR A 82 -0.70 11.30 -10.27
CA THR A 82 -0.79 12.64 -10.87
C THR A 82 -1.57 12.67 -12.18
N VAL A 83 -1.48 11.62 -13.00
CA VAL A 83 -2.17 11.52 -14.30
C VAL A 83 -3.50 10.80 -14.17
N ARG A 84 -3.62 9.91 -13.17
CA ARG A 84 -4.80 9.06 -12.91
C ARG A 84 -5.35 8.39 -14.18
N PRO A 85 -4.56 7.54 -14.87
CA PRO A 85 -4.99 6.90 -16.12
C PRO A 85 -6.32 6.12 -15.99
N HIS A 86 -6.61 5.65 -14.78
CA HIS A 86 -7.82 4.91 -14.42
C HIS A 86 -9.08 5.76 -14.21
N GLU A 87 -8.97 7.10 -14.15
CA GLU A 87 -10.12 8.02 -14.17
C GLU A 87 -10.50 8.42 -15.61
N ALA A 88 -9.65 8.13 -16.59
CA ALA A 88 -9.85 8.50 -18.00
C ALA A 88 -10.65 7.46 -18.82
N LEU A 89 -11.03 6.33 -18.22
CA LEU A 89 -11.94 5.36 -18.84
C LEU A 89 -13.37 5.65 -18.36
N ALA A 90 -14.08 6.45 -19.17
CA ALA A 90 -15.52 6.73 -19.04
C ALA A 90 -16.38 5.52 -19.42
#